data_AF-A0A8H3AK86-F1
#
_entry.id   AF-A0A8H3AK86-F1
#
_cell.length_a   1.000
_cell.length_b   1.000
_cell.length_c   1.000
_cell.angle_alpha   90.00
_cell.angle_beta   90.00
_cell.angle_gamma   90.00
#
_symmetry.space_group_name_H-M   'P 1'
#
loop_
_entity.id
_entity.type
_entity.pdbx_description
1 polymer ?
#
loop_
_entity_poly.entity_id
_entity_poly.type
_entity_poly.pdbx_seq_one_letter_code
_entity_poly.pdbx_strand_id
1 'polypeptide(L)'
;MWVHVPSSKWSGPTIQHKPFEGDFAFGPESTSKEVYERLVVRPGVLDTVLGGGVGCVLAYGQTGSGKTYTISSLEEIISRDIFSAAESYASAHFPGSPTLPKDVFTIGISMYELLGNKATDLLDQESKGVDIAEDKVGHTVERQEPYSIGQFGGIQVSAKVVSVTNASELANMVATAASHRRTSATLKNETSSRSHVLSYLSCSSII
;
A
#
# COMPACT_ATOMS: atom_id res chain seq x y z
N MET A 1 0.83 -7.00 25.18
CA MET A 1 0.08 -8.21 24.77
C MET A 1 0.68 -9.43 25.47
N TRP A 2 -0.10 -10.48 25.70
CA TRP A 2 0.41 -11.73 26.28
C TRP A 2 0.22 -12.89 25.31
N VAL A 3 1.24 -13.74 25.18
CA VAL A 3 1.16 -15.01 24.46
C VAL A 3 1.25 -16.15 25.48
N HIS A 4 0.24 -17.02 25.48
CA HIS A 4 0.17 -18.20 26.32
C HIS A 4 0.80 -19.38 25.58
N VAL A 5 1.96 -19.85 26.03
CA VAL A 5 2.73 -20.93 25.39
C VAL A 5 2.56 -22.21 26.21
N PRO A 6 1.90 -23.25 25.68
CA PRO A 6 1.88 -24.56 26.31
C PRO A 6 3.31 -25.11 26.44
N SER A 7 3.63 -25.68 27.60
CA SER A 7 4.93 -26.30 27.88
C SER A 7 4.76 -27.50 28.80
N SER A 8 5.78 -28.35 28.88
CA SER A 8 5.76 -29.54 29.72
C SER A 8 6.92 -29.52 30.70
N LYS A 9 6.64 -29.83 31.97
CA LYS A 9 7.63 -30.12 33.00
C LYS A 9 7.48 -31.58 33.43
N TRP A 10 8.46 -32.11 34.17
CA TRP A 10 8.39 -33.45 34.73
C TRP A 10 7.15 -33.67 35.62
N SER A 11 6.62 -32.59 36.21
CA SER A 11 5.43 -32.57 37.06
C SER A 11 4.10 -32.44 36.29
N GLY A 12 4.12 -32.39 34.95
CA GLY A 12 2.92 -32.27 34.12
C GLY A 12 2.89 -31.05 33.17
N PRO A 13 1.75 -30.84 32.49
CA PRO A 13 1.56 -29.71 31.57
C PRO A 13 1.51 -28.38 32.33
N THR A 14 2.14 -27.35 31.77
CA THR A 14 2.18 -25.99 32.33
C THR A 14 2.05 -24.94 31.21
N ILE A 15 1.58 -23.75 31.54
CA ILE A 15 1.48 -22.64 30.58
C ILE A 15 2.54 -21.58 30.94
N GLN A 16 3.32 -21.17 29.96
CA GLN A 16 4.22 -20.02 30.09
C GLN A 16 3.57 -18.77 29.51
N HIS A 17 3.56 -17.70 30.28
CA HIS A 17 3.01 -16.40 29.86
C HIS A 17 4.16 -15.52 29.38
N LYS A 18 4.19 -15.19 28.09
CA LYS A 18 5.22 -14.33 27.50
C LYS A 18 4.63 -12.96 27.18
N PRO A 19 5.15 -11.86 27.76
CA PRO A 19 4.73 -10.52 27.38
C PRO A 19 5.37 -10.11 26.04
N PHE A 20 4.61 -9.35 25.25
CA PHE A 20 5.06 -8.69 24.03
C PHE A 20 4.65 -7.23 24.08
N GLU A 21 5.62 -6.35 23.87
CA GLU A 21 5.42 -4.91 23.80
C GLU A 21 5.27 -4.47 22.35
N GLY A 22 4.41 -3.49 22.14
CA GLY A 22 4.15 -2.87 20.84
C GLY A 22 3.28 -1.64 21.05
N ASP A 23 3.32 -0.71 20.11
CA ASP A 23 2.60 0.57 20.23
C ASP A 23 1.08 0.35 20.35
N PHE A 24 0.56 -0.61 19.60
CA PHE A 24 -0.85 -0.98 19.60
C PHE A 24 -1.03 -2.50 19.54
N ALA A 25 -2.09 -2.99 20.17
CA ALA A 25 -2.53 -4.38 20.10
C ALA A 25 -4.02 -4.41 19.74
N PHE A 26 -4.34 -5.01 18.60
CA PHE A 26 -5.71 -5.15 18.10
C PHE A 26 -6.26 -6.53 18.44
N GLY A 27 -7.47 -6.58 19.00
CA GLY A 27 -8.15 -7.83 19.35
C GLY A 27 -9.05 -8.32 18.22
N PRO A 28 -9.69 -9.48 18.38
CA PRO A 28 -10.65 -10.01 17.40
C PRO A 28 -11.84 -9.08 17.11
N GLU A 29 -12.21 -8.26 18.09
CA GLU A 29 -13.31 -7.28 17.98
C GLU A 29 -12.88 -5.96 17.33
N SER A 30 -11.58 -5.77 17.07
CA SER A 30 -11.07 -4.55 16.44
C SER A 30 -11.48 -4.49 14.97
N THR A 31 -12.04 -3.35 14.57
CA THR A 31 -12.51 -3.14 13.19
C THR A 31 -11.40 -2.61 12.29
N SER A 32 -11.52 -2.81 10.97
CA SER A 32 -10.57 -2.21 10.00
C SER A 32 -10.51 -0.68 10.12
N LYS A 33 -11.61 -0.02 10.51
CA LYS A 33 -11.65 1.42 10.78
C LYS A 33 -10.80 1.79 12.00
N GLU A 34 -10.86 1.03 13.07
CA GLU A 34 -10.01 1.26 14.26
C GLU A 34 -8.53 1.08 13.92
N VAL A 35 -8.20 0.05 13.15
CA VAL A 35 -6.82 -0.19 12.68
C VAL A 35 -6.35 0.98 11.80
N TYR A 36 -7.17 1.42 10.85
CA TYR A 36 -6.87 2.59 10.01
C TYR A 36 -6.63 3.86 10.83
N GLU A 37 -7.52 4.15 11.79
CA GLU A 37 -7.41 5.32 12.66
C GLU A 37 -6.07 5.34 13.41
N ARG A 38 -5.68 4.20 13.99
CA ARG A 38 -4.45 4.09 14.79
C ARG A 38 -3.18 4.08 13.94
N LEU A 39 -3.20 3.47 12.75
CA LEU A 39 -2.00 3.26 11.93
C LEU A 39 -1.79 4.32 10.84
N VAL A 40 -2.84 5.02 10.41
CA VAL A 40 -2.77 5.96 9.28
C VAL A 40 -3.16 7.36 9.71
N VAL A 41 -4.32 7.53 10.36
CA VAL A 41 -4.85 8.86 10.72
C VAL A 41 -4.05 9.50 11.83
N ARG A 42 -3.96 8.84 13.00
CA ARG A 42 -3.25 9.36 14.17
C ARG A 42 -1.77 9.71 13.91
N PRO A 43 -0.97 8.90 13.19
CA PRO A 43 0.39 9.28 12.84
C PRO A 43 0.49 10.28 11.67
N GLY A 44 -0.62 10.71 11.06
CA GLY A 44 -0.60 11.71 9.98
C GLY A 44 0.04 11.20 8.70
N VAL A 45 -0.17 9.94 8.34
CA VAL A 45 0.49 9.32 7.17
C VAL A 45 0.06 9.99 5.86
N LEU A 46 -1.24 10.31 5.72
CA LEU A 46 -1.73 11.00 4.52
C LEU A 46 -1.17 12.42 4.42
N ASP A 47 -1.14 13.17 5.52
CA ASP A 47 -0.54 14.52 5.56
C ASP A 47 0.96 14.48 5.22
N THR A 48 1.67 13.46 5.72
CA THR A 48 3.09 13.25 5.40
C THR A 48 3.29 13.04 3.90
N VAL A 49 2.47 12.21 3.25
CA VAL A 49 2.54 11.96 1.80
C VAL A 49 2.17 13.21 0.99
N LEU A 50 1.11 13.91 1.38
CA LEU A 50 0.67 15.17 0.74
C LEU A 50 1.70 16.29 0.90
N GLY A 51 2.48 16.27 1.99
CA GLY A 51 3.62 17.16 2.21
C GLY A 51 4.91 16.79 1.45
N GLY A 52 4.86 15.78 0.57
CA GLY A 52 6.02 15.31 -0.21
C GLY A 52 6.90 14.28 0.49
N GLY A 53 6.47 13.78 1.66
CA GLY A 53 7.10 12.68 2.36
C GLY A 53 6.67 11.30 1.82
N VAL A 54 7.15 10.25 2.48
CA VAL A 54 6.85 8.86 2.13
C VAL A 54 6.17 8.16 3.29
N GLY A 55 4.99 7.58 3.03
CA GLY A 55 4.28 6.70 3.96
C GLY A 55 4.36 5.24 3.49
N CYS A 56 4.51 4.30 4.42
CA CYS A 56 4.51 2.87 4.11
C CYS A 56 3.69 2.11 5.15
N VAL A 57 2.74 1.29 4.67
CA VAL A 57 2.00 0.32 5.49
C VAL A 57 2.38 -1.07 5.03
N LEU A 58 2.91 -1.87 5.94
CA LEU A 58 3.35 -3.24 5.68
C LEU A 58 2.58 -4.22 6.58
N ALA A 59 2.07 -5.29 5.98
CA ALA A 59 1.52 -6.42 6.73
C ALA A 59 2.49 -7.60 6.73
N TYR A 60 2.88 -8.04 7.92
CA TYR A 60 3.76 -9.18 8.13
C TYR A 60 3.11 -10.24 9.02
N GLY A 61 3.38 -11.50 8.75
CA GLY A 61 2.80 -12.64 9.48
C GLY A 61 2.70 -13.91 8.65
N GLN A 62 2.38 -15.03 9.30
CA GLN A 62 2.24 -16.32 8.65
C GLN A 62 1.08 -16.39 7.65
N THR A 63 1.04 -17.41 6.79
CA THR A 63 -0.12 -17.68 5.92
C THR A 63 -1.38 -17.87 6.76
N GLY A 64 -2.50 -17.30 6.32
CA GLY A 64 -3.77 -17.35 7.04
C GLY A 64 -3.90 -16.35 8.20
N SER A 65 -2.90 -15.52 8.48
CA SER A 65 -2.96 -14.53 9.57
C SER A 65 -3.74 -13.24 9.25
N GLY A 66 -4.43 -13.17 8.11
CA GLY A 66 -5.25 -12.01 7.74
C GLY A 66 -4.53 -10.86 7.01
N LYS A 67 -3.24 -10.96 6.65
CA LYS A 67 -2.49 -9.88 5.96
C LYS A 67 -3.24 -9.23 4.79
N THR A 68 -3.69 -10.06 3.84
CA THR A 68 -4.39 -9.58 2.64
C THR A 68 -5.73 -8.93 3.00
N TYR A 69 -6.47 -9.50 3.95
CA TYR A 69 -7.72 -8.94 4.43
C TYR A 69 -7.50 -7.54 5.03
N THR A 70 -6.52 -7.40 5.93
CA THR A 70 -6.19 -6.12 6.55
C THR A 70 -5.76 -5.08 5.52
N ILE A 71 -4.80 -5.41 4.63
CA ILE A 71 -4.32 -4.45 3.62
C ILE A 71 -5.45 -4.03 2.68
N SER A 72 -6.26 -4.97 2.18
CA SER A 72 -7.36 -4.61 1.27
C SER A 72 -8.41 -3.73 1.94
N SER A 73 -8.73 -3.95 3.22
CA SER A 73 -9.60 -3.03 3.96
C SER A 73 -8.97 -1.64 4.14
N LEU A 74 -7.66 -1.55 4.39
CA LEU A 74 -6.98 -0.27 4.50
C LEU A 74 -6.93 0.46 3.16
N GLU A 75 -6.67 -0.24 2.06
CA GLU A 75 -6.68 0.32 0.70
C GLU A 75 -8.05 0.90 0.34
N GLU A 76 -9.14 0.22 0.68
CA GLU A 76 -10.50 0.72 0.47
C GLU A 76 -10.76 2.01 1.25
N ILE A 77 -10.38 2.03 2.53
CA ILE A 77 -10.55 3.21 3.39
C ILE A 77 -9.69 4.38 2.90
N ILE A 78 -8.42 4.13 2.56
CA ILE A 78 -7.50 5.14 2.00
C ILE A 78 -8.08 5.70 0.70
N SER A 79 -8.60 4.84 -0.19
CA SER A 79 -9.17 5.27 -1.47
C SER A 79 -10.34 6.24 -1.29
N ARG A 80 -11.15 6.02 -0.24
CA ARG A 80 -12.24 6.91 0.13
C ARG A 80 -11.75 8.25 0.69
N ASP A 81 -10.73 8.22 1.54
CA ASP A 81 -10.37 9.35 2.38
C ASP A 81 -9.30 10.27 1.73
N ILE A 82 -8.47 9.76 0.81
CA ILE A 82 -7.31 10.50 0.25
C ILE A 82 -7.69 11.81 -0.46
N PHE A 83 -8.80 11.85 -1.20
CA PHE A 83 -9.22 13.05 -1.93
C PHE A 83 -9.67 14.16 -0.98
N SER A 84 -10.46 13.81 0.04
CA SER A 84 -10.89 14.75 1.08
C SER A 84 -9.71 15.24 1.92
N ALA A 85 -8.74 14.35 2.21
CA ALA A 85 -7.51 14.71 2.89
C ALA A 85 -6.67 15.68 2.05
N ALA A 86 -6.52 15.42 0.75
CA ALA A 86 -5.81 16.29 -0.19
C ALA A 86 -6.44 17.69 -0.28
N GLU A 87 -7.77 17.78 -0.39
CA GLU A 87 -8.49 19.06 -0.43
C GLU A 87 -8.33 19.84 0.90
N SER A 88 -8.43 19.15 2.03
CA SER A 88 -8.26 19.75 3.36
C SER A 88 -6.82 20.25 3.56
N TYR A 89 -5.84 19.43 3.17
CA TYR A 89 -4.43 19.78 3.23
C TYR A 89 -4.13 21.00 2.36
N ALA A 90 -4.65 21.02 1.12
CA ALA A 90 -4.48 22.13 0.21
C ALA A 90 -5.09 23.44 0.74
N SER A 91 -6.29 23.36 1.32
CA SER A 91 -6.96 24.52 1.94
C SER A 91 -6.13 25.10 3.10
N ALA A 92 -5.48 24.24 3.88
CA ALA A 92 -4.66 24.65 5.03
C ALA A 92 -3.29 25.21 4.62
N HIS A 93 -2.64 24.62 3.61
CA HIS A 93 -1.25 24.94 3.27
C HIS A 93 -1.11 25.88 2.06
N PHE A 94 -2.13 26.00 1.21
CA PHE A 94 -2.14 26.86 0.03
C PHE A 94 -3.37 27.81 -0.04
N PRO A 95 -3.72 28.55 1.04
CA PRO A 95 -4.97 29.33 1.13
C PRO A 95 -5.08 30.51 0.13
N GLY A 96 -3.99 30.87 -0.56
CA GLY A 96 -3.95 31.93 -1.57
C GLY A 96 -3.73 31.43 -3.00
N SER A 97 -3.77 30.11 -3.22
CA SER A 97 -3.58 29.54 -4.56
C SER A 97 -4.70 29.97 -5.52
N PRO A 98 -4.39 30.29 -6.79
CA PRO A 98 -5.42 30.47 -7.82
C PRO A 98 -6.10 29.15 -8.20
N THR A 99 -5.49 28.01 -7.86
CA THR A 99 -6.04 26.67 -8.06
C THR A 99 -6.99 26.33 -6.91
N LEU A 100 -8.15 25.77 -7.23
CA LEU A 100 -9.08 25.28 -6.20
C LEU A 100 -8.43 24.16 -5.37
N PRO A 101 -8.66 24.08 -4.05
CA PRO A 101 -8.01 23.08 -3.18
C PRO A 101 -8.14 21.64 -3.68
N LYS A 102 -9.30 21.26 -4.24
CA LYS A 102 -9.56 19.95 -4.84
C LYS A 102 -8.70 19.62 -6.08
N ASP A 103 -8.18 20.63 -6.75
CA ASP A 103 -7.42 20.52 -8.01
C ASP A 103 -5.91 20.69 -7.77
N VAL A 104 -5.47 20.87 -6.52
CA VAL A 104 -4.04 21.08 -6.18
C VAL A 104 -3.21 19.82 -6.34
N PHE A 105 -3.80 18.65 -6.11
CA PHE A 105 -3.09 17.38 -6.14
C PHE A 105 -3.56 16.51 -7.29
N THR A 106 -2.60 15.94 -8.03
CA THR A 106 -2.84 14.81 -8.91
C THR A 106 -2.53 13.52 -8.16
N ILE A 107 -3.50 12.60 -8.13
CA ILE A 107 -3.36 11.30 -7.47
C ILE A 107 -3.21 10.22 -8.53
N GLY A 108 -2.20 9.36 -8.36
CA GLY A 108 -1.94 8.22 -9.23
C GLY A 108 -1.79 6.93 -8.43
N ILE A 109 -2.13 5.81 -9.06
CA ILE A 109 -1.95 4.47 -8.49
C ILE A 109 -1.14 3.58 -9.43
N SER A 110 -0.27 2.77 -8.85
CA SER A 110 0.37 1.64 -9.51
C SER A 110 0.30 0.41 -8.62
N MET A 111 0.02 -0.76 -9.19
CA MET A 111 -0.03 -2.02 -8.44
C MET A 111 0.69 -3.10 -9.20
N TYR A 112 1.60 -3.80 -8.54
CA TYR A 112 2.35 -4.90 -9.13
C TYR A 112 2.61 -6.00 -8.10
N GLU A 113 2.77 -7.22 -8.62
CA GLU A 113 3.00 -8.42 -7.85
C GLU A 113 4.42 -8.93 -8.08
N LEU A 114 5.12 -9.26 -7.00
CA LEU A 114 6.42 -9.93 -7.00
C LEU A 114 6.21 -11.41 -6.69
N LEU A 115 6.63 -12.28 -7.61
CA LEU A 115 6.65 -13.72 -7.44
C LEU A 115 8.02 -14.27 -7.83
N GLY A 116 8.81 -14.65 -6.82
CA GLY A 116 10.20 -15.06 -7.02
C GLY A 116 11.04 -13.92 -7.59
N ASN A 117 11.57 -14.10 -8.79
CA ASN A 117 12.38 -13.10 -9.51
C ASN A 117 11.60 -12.35 -10.61
N LYS A 118 10.27 -12.47 -10.64
CA LYS A 118 9.42 -11.81 -11.63
C LYS A 118 8.51 -10.80 -10.96
N ALA A 119 8.41 -9.63 -11.58
CA ALA A 119 7.44 -8.61 -11.24
C ALA A 119 6.40 -8.50 -12.37
N THR A 120 5.12 -8.47 -12.01
CA THR A 120 3.99 -8.44 -12.94
C THR A 120 3.10 -7.26 -12.62
N ASP A 121 2.80 -6.44 -13.63
CA ASP A 121 1.90 -5.32 -13.50
C ASP A 121 0.46 -5.83 -13.32
N LEU A 122 -0.25 -5.33 -12.31
CA LEU A 122 -1.63 -5.71 -12.03
C LEU A 122 -2.65 -4.76 -12.68
N LEU A 123 -2.22 -3.60 -13.20
CA LEU A 123 -3.06 -2.62 -13.90
C LEU A 123 -2.88 -2.68 -15.43
N ASP A 124 -1.88 -3.42 -15.91
CA ASP A 124 -1.62 -3.65 -17.33
C ASP A 124 -1.39 -5.13 -17.64
N GLN A 125 -2.42 -5.83 -18.13
CA GLN A 125 -2.32 -7.26 -18.47
C GLN A 125 -1.54 -7.52 -19.76
N GLU A 126 -1.36 -6.51 -20.62
CA GLU A 126 -0.59 -6.65 -21.86
C GLU A 126 0.91 -6.43 -21.62
N SER A 127 1.27 -5.96 -20.42
CA SER A 127 2.65 -5.77 -20.01
C SER A 127 3.44 -7.09 -20.07
N LYS A 128 4.67 -7.01 -20.60
CA LYS A 128 5.62 -8.14 -20.63
C LYS A 128 6.28 -8.41 -19.27
N GLY A 129 6.02 -7.57 -18.27
CA GLY A 129 6.63 -7.61 -16.94
C GLY A 129 7.01 -6.21 -16.47
N VAL A 130 7.32 -6.10 -15.17
CA VAL A 130 7.83 -4.87 -14.55
C VAL A 130 9.34 -5.02 -14.35
N ASP A 131 10.10 -4.09 -14.91
CA ASP A 131 11.55 -3.99 -14.68
C ASP A 131 11.78 -3.15 -13.42
N ILE A 132 12.63 -3.63 -12.52
CA ILE A 132 13.07 -2.93 -11.31
C ILE A 132 14.58 -2.79 -11.40
N ALA A 133 15.06 -1.56 -11.51
CA ALA A 133 16.48 -1.27 -11.70
C ALA A 133 16.93 -0.10 -10.82
N GLU A 134 18.17 -0.13 -10.36
CA GLU A 134 18.84 1.04 -9.79
C GLU A 134 19.38 1.92 -10.92
N ASP A 135 19.01 3.19 -10.90
CA ASP A 135 19.63 4.22 -11.73
C ASP A 135 21.06 4.44 -11.24
N LYS A 136 22.03 3.94 -12.01
CA LYS A 136 23.42 4.34 -11.85
C LYS A 136 23.55 5.73 -12.42
N VAL A 137 23.54 6.75 -11.56
CA VAL A 137 23.82 8.17 -11.86
C VAL A 137 24.61 8.31 -13.18
N GLY A 138 23.95 8.72 -14.26
CA GLY A 138 24.61 9.08 -15.52
C GLY A 138 23.98 8.60 -16.83
N HIS A 139 22.95 7.75 -16.82
CA HIS A 139 22.20 7.46 -18.03
C HIS A 139 20.72 7.75 -17.80
N THR A 140 20.30 8.95 -18.22
CA THR A 140 18.89 9.26 -18.50
C THR A 140 18.34 8.15 -19.38
N VAL A 141 17.69 7.16 -18.76
CA VAL A 141 16.76 6.31 -19.48
C VAL A 141 15.63 7.26 -19.84
N GLU A 142 15.67 7.77 -21.07
CA GLU A 142 14.58 8.50 -21.72
C GLU A 142 13.39 7.54 -21.95
N ARG A 143 12.86 6.95 -20.89
CA ARG A 143 11.47 6.52 -20.91
C ARG A 143 10.63 7.73 -20.54
N GLN A 144 10.43 8.60 -21.52
CA GLN A 144 9.15 9.29 -21.66
C GLN A 144 8.06 8.18 -21.66
N GLU A 145 6.88 8.45 -21.08
CA GLU A 145 5.69 7.58 -20.98
C GLU A 145 5.37 7.03 -19.54
N PRO A 146 4.07 6.86 -19.17
CA PRO A 146 3.51 6.93 -17.81
C PRO A 146 3.77 5.72 -16.89
N TYR A 147 4.89 5.02 -17.10
CA TYR A 147 5.22 3.74 -16.48
C TYR A 147 6.28 3.85 -15.38
N SER A 148 6.64 5.04 -14.91
CA SER A 148 7.71 5.19 -13.91
C SER A 148 7.16 5.66 -12.57
N ILE A 149 7.26 4.80 -11.56
CA ILE A 149 7.06 5.17 -10.15
C ILE A 149 8.32 5.93 -9.71
N GLY A 150 8.14 7.07 -9.03
CA GLY A 150 9.19 8.03 -8.68
C GLY A 150 10.46 7.45 -8.03
N GLN A 151 11.53 8.24 -8.03
CA GLN A 151 12.86 7.86 -7.56
C GLN A 151 12.88 7.54 -6.05
N PHE A 152 12.76 6.26 -5.69
CA PHE A 152 13.03 5.81 -4.32
C PHE A 152 14.51 5.45 -4.19
N GLY A 153 15.33 6.42 -3.78
CA GLY A 153 16.77 6.19 -3.59
C GLY A 153 17.49 5.73 -4.86
N GLY A 154 17.03 6.18 -6.03
CA GLY A 154 17.55 5.77 -7.35
C GLY A 154 16.90 4.52 -7.93
N ILE A 155 15.96 3.86 -7.25
CA ILE A 155 15.23 2.72 -7.82
C ILE A 155 14.15 3.21 -8.78
N GLN A 156 14.16 2.68 -10.00
CA GLN A 156 13.16 2.89 -11.04
C GLN A 156 12.35 1.60 -11.21
N VAL A 157 11.02 1.75 -11.22
CA VAL A 157 10.08 0.64 -11.42
C VAL A 157 9.25 0.94 -12.66
N SER A 158 9.34 0.09 -13.68
CA SER A 158 8.60 0.26 -14.94
C SER A 158 7.17 -0.30 -14.86
N ALA A 159 6.39 0.16 -13.88
CA ALA A 159 5.00 -0.23 -13.68
C ALA A 159 4.07 0.92 -14.05
N LYS A 160 2.93 0.59 -14.67
CA LYS A 160 1.93 1.56 -15.11
C LYS A 160 1.44 2.38 -13.92
N VAL A 161 1.50 3.70 -14.05
CA VAL A 161 0.87 4.63 -13.12
C VAL A 161 -0.40 5.15 -13.78
N VAL A 162 -1.54 4.93 -13.13
CA VAL A 162 -2.85 5.38 -13.60
C VAL A 162 -3.28 6.55 -12.74
N SER A 163 -3.43 7.73 -13.35
CA SER A 163 -4.02 8.89 -12.69
C SER A 163 -5.51 8.66 -12.44
N VAL A 164 -5.99 9.07 -11.27
CA VAL A 164 -7.38 8.95 -10.84
C VAL A 164 -7.90 10.28 -10.34
N THR A 165 -9.19 10.54 -10.58
CA THR A 165 -9.81 11.84 -10.32
C THR A 165 -10.75 11.85 -9.12
N ASN A 166 -11.13 10.68 -8.62
CA ASN A 166 -12.04 10.55 -7.48
C ASN A 166 -11.91 9.20 -6.78
N ALA A 167 -12.50 9.10 -5.58
CA ALA A 167 -12.44 7.93 -4.72
C ALA A 167 -12.99 6.65 -5.37
N SER A 168 -14.07 6.76 -6.17
CA SER A 168 -14.68 5.61 -6.84
C SER A 168 -13.79 5.04 -7.93
N GLU A 169 -13.14 5.91 -8.71
CA GLU A 169 -12.17 5.51 -9.73
C GLU A 169 -10.99 4.79 -9.08
N LEU A 170 -10.43 5.34 -8.01
CA LEU A 170 -9.34 4.71 -7.27
C LEU A 170 -9.72 3.34 -6.70
N ALA A 171 -10.88 3.25 -6.05
CA ALA A 171 -11.39 1.98 -5.52
C ALA A 171 -11.61 0.93 -6.63
N ASN A 172 -12.09 1.35 -7.81
CA ASN A 172 -12.25 0.47 -8.97
C ASN A 172 -10.92 -0.03 -9.52
N MET A 173 -9.87 0.81 -9.55
CA MET A 173 -8.54 0.38 -9.97
C MET A 173 -7.94 -0.64 -9.00
N VAL A 174 -8.07 -0.41 -7.69
CA VAL A 174 -7.64 -1.36 -6.65
C VAL A 174 -8.39 -2.70 -6.78
N ALA A 175 -9.71 -2.66 -6.96
CA ALA A 175 -10.53 -3.86 -7.13
C ALA A 175 -10.16 -4.63 -8.41
N THR A 176 -9.89 -3.92 -9.51
CA THR A 176 -9.43 -4.49 -10.78
C THR A 176 -8.10 -5.21 -10.61
N ALA A 177 -7.09 -4.56 -10.03
CA ALA A 177 -5.80 -5.18 -9.74
C ALA A 177 -5.92 -6.41 -8.83
N ALA A 178 -6.74 -6.33 -7.79
CA ALA A 178 -7.01 -7.45 -6.88
C ALA A 178 -7.70 -8.63 -7.58
N SER A 179 -8.48 -8.39 -8.64
CA SER A 179 -9.07 -9.44 -9.47
C SER A 179 -8.00 -10.14 -10.33
N HIS A 180 -7.08 -9.38 -10.93
CA HIS A 180 -5.99 -9.92 -11.75
C HIS A 180 -5.04 -10.80 -10.94
N ARG A 181 -4.76 -10.38 -9.70
CA ARG A 181 -4.02 -11.19 -8.73
C ARG A 181 -4.70 -12.55 -8.46
N ARG A 182 -6.03 -12.55 -8.29
CA ARG A 182 -6.80 -13.78 -8.02
C ARG A 182 -6.76 -14.73 -9.21
N THR A 183 -6.89 -14.21 -10.44
CA THR A 183 -6.84 -15.05 -11.65
C THR A 183 -5.47 -15.70 -11.87
N SER A 184 -4.38 -15.04 -11.49
CA SER A 184 -3.03 -15.63 -11.50
C SER A 184 -2.90 -16.83 -10.57
N ALA A 185 -3.59 -16.83 -9.42
CA ALA A 185 -3.60 -17.97 -8.51
C ALA A 185 -4.34 -19.19 -9.08
N THR A 186 -5.43 -18.99 -9.83
CA THR A 186 -6.26 -20.10 -10.36
C THR A 186 -5.61 -20.92 -11.48
N LEU A 187 -4.57 -20.43 -12.14
CA LEU A 187 -3.93 -21.16 -13.24
C LEU A 187 -2.89 -22.20 -12.81
N LYS A 188 -2.42 -22.22 -11.55
CA LYS A 188 -1.44 -23.25 -11.15
C LYS A 188 -1.21 -23.59 -9.66
N ASN A 189 -1.82 -22.95 -8.64
CA ASN A 189 -1.84 -23.39 -7.21
C ASN A 189 -2.43 -22.28 -6.30
N GLU A 190 -2.84 -22.59 -5.05
CA GLU A 190 -3.17 -21.58 -4.03
C GLU A 190 -1.95 -20.66 -3.75
N THR A 191 -1.87 -19.51 -4.47
CA THR A 191 -0.62 -18.73 -4.61
C THR A 191 -0.58 -17.45 -3.75
N SER A 192 -1.64 -17.12 -3.00
CA SER A 192 -1.72 -15.86 -2.23
C SER A 192 -0.65 -15.69 -1.13
N SER A 193 0.02 -16.78 -0.72
CA SER A 193 1.09 -16.78 0.29
C SER A 193 2.51 -16.66 -0.26
N ARG A 194 2.70 -16.81 -1.58
CA ARG A 194 4.03 -16.87 -2.21
C ARG A 194 4.39 -15.61 -3.01
N SER A 195 3.41 -14.76 -3.25
CA SER A 195 3.60 -13.49 -3.93
C SER A 195 3.39 -12.31 -2.99
N HIS A 196 4.14 -11.24 -3.25
CA HIS A 196 4.03 -9.96 -2.54
C HIS A 196 3.40 -8.93 -3.45
N VAL A 197 2.41 -8.18 -2.96
CA VAL A 197 1.80 -7.09 -3.72
C VAL A 197 2.28 -5.76 -3.17
N LEU A 198 2.69 -4.90 -4.10
CA LEU A 198 2.99 -3.52 -3.82
C LEU A 198 1.87 -2.68 -4.43
N SER A 199 1.27 -1.85 -3.59
CA SER A 199 0.26 -0.87 -3.94
C SER A 199 0.86 0.49 -3.69
N TYR A 200 1.10 1.22 -4.77
CA TYR A 200 1.80 2.49 -4.74
C TYR A 200 0.84 3.61 -5.09
N LEU A 201 0.65 4.53 -4.16
CA LEU A 201 -0.12 5.76 -4.36
C LEU A 201 0.85 6.94 -4.46
N SER A 202 0.82 7.66 -5.57
CA SER A 202 1.56 8.91 -5.75
C SER A 202 0.62 10.10 -5.63
N CYS A 203 1.06 11.11 -4.90
CA CYS A 203 0.40 12.42 -4.85
C CYS A 203 1.41 13.47 -5.34
N SER A 204 1.06 14.22 -6.37
CA SER A 204 1.90 15.30 -6.90
C SER A 204 1.15 16.61 -6.81
N SER A 205 1.73 17.61 -6.14
CA SER A 205 1.24 18.99 -6.18
C SER A 205 1.44 19.58 -7.57
N ILE A 206 0.47 20.35 -8.07
CA ILE A 206 0.60 21.16 -9.28
C ILE A 206 1.05 22.61 -9.00
N ILE A 207 1.20 22.94 -7.72
CA ILE A 207 1.76 24.21 -7.20
C ILE A 207 3.21 23.97 -6.81
#